data_AF-A0A9P1FQ81-F1
#
_entry.id   AF-A0A9P1FQ81-F1
#
_cell.length_a   1.000
_cell.length_b   1.000
_cell.length_c   1.000
_cell.angle_alpha   90.00
_cell.angle_beta   90.00
_cell.angle_gamma   90.00
#
_symmetry.space_group_name_H-M   'P 1'
#
loop_
_entity.id
_entity.type
_entity.pdbx_description
1 polymer ?
#
loop_
_entity_poly.entity_id
_entity_poly.type
_entity_poly.pdbx_seq_one_letter_code
_entity_poly.pdbx_strand_id
1 'polypeptide(L)'
;MLFTTRRVSSSCTGAMTSDMALSAIEKTVNNSEQFKSEVEFNLVSVYGLRLEMIKWLFCLHYKIYILVCGVEDQGHDDYSVAPAIEIQNEALHMATVREKTLTADYRSLLTSREQKCLNDAKAEYERLYKAPPEKDRDLVLYLGDNFGNRKTWRIPTFRTGGGLFWWFAQQRWMSHREKLASLGFPVTAVWEFLSSQLRTGAVQQLSVETQ
;
A
#
# COMPACT_ATOMS: atom_id res chain seq x y z
N MET A 1 58.22 -21.90 -8.39
CA MET A 1 58.93 -21.03 -9.35
C MET A 1 59.28 -21.87 -10.57
N LEU A 2 58.69 -21.56 -11.72
CA LEU A 2 59.24 -21.62 -13.09
C LEU A 2 58.08 -21.55 -14.08
N PHE A 3 57.70 -20.31 -14.43
CA PHE A 3 56.83 -20.03 -15.57
C PHE A 3 57.70 -20.08 -16.83
N THR A 4 57.38 -21.00 -17.75
CA THR A 4 57.92 -21.03 -19.10
C THR A 4 57.07 -20.13 -20.00
N THR A 5 57.63 -18.98 -20.38
CA THR A 5 57.02 -18.06 -21.34
C THR A 5 57.19 -18.58 -22.76
N ARG A 6 56.08 -19.01 -23.38
CA ARG A 6 56.02 -19.30 -24.82
C ARG A 6 55.86 -17.97 -25.59
N ARG A 7 56.89 -17.60 -26.36
CA ARG A 7 56.81 -16.55 -27.39
C ARG A 7 55.84 -17.01 -28.48
N VAL A 8 54.76 -16.26 -28.67
CA VAL A 8 53.94 -16.34 -29.90
C VAL A 8 54.51 -15.32 -30.87
N SER A 9 54.95 -15.81 -32.02
CA SER A 9 55.48 -15.04 -33.14
C SER A 9 54.37 -14.17 -33.74
N SER A 10 54.63 -12.86 -33.75
CA SER A 10 53.89 -11.84 -34.48
C SER A 10 54.18 -11.95 -35.98
N SER A 11 53.18 -12.34 -36.76
CA SER A 11 53.15 -12.16 -38.21
C SER A 11 51.73 -12.35 -38.73
N CYS A 12 51.00 -11.25 -38.91
CA CYS A 12 49.95 -11.02 -39.91
C CYS A 12 49.35 -9.61 -39.69
N THR A 13 50.05 -8.59 -40.18
CA THR A 13 49.46 -7.25 -40.44
C THR A 13 48.54 -7.37 -41.65
N GLY A 14 47.31 -7.84 -41.43
CA GLY A 14 46.21 -7.57 -42.33
C GLY A 14 45.60 -6.25 -41.92
N ALA A 15 45.75 -5.21 -42.75
CA ALA A 15 45.08 -3.94 -42.54
C ALA A 15 43.57 -4.18 -42.56
N MET A 16 42.97 -4.29 -41.37
CA MET A 16 41.53 -4.27 -41.20
C MET A 16 41.07 -2.88 -41.66
N THR A 17 40.41 -2.83 -42.82
CA THR A 17 39.82 -1.59 -43.31
C THR A 17 38.79 -1.12 -42.28
N SER A 18 38.73 0.20 -42.07
CA SER A 18 37.85 0.86 -41.09
C SER A 18 36.39 0.34 -41.15
N ASP A 19 35.95 -0.05 -42.34
CA ASP A 19 34.60 -0.56 -42.59
C ASP A 19 34.31 -1.92 -41.95
N MET A 20 35.31 -2.82 -41.85
CA MET A 20 35.12 -4.12 -41.20
C MET A 20 35.05 -3.99 -39.68
N ALA A 21 35.78 -3.01 -39.11
CA ALA A 21 35.73 -2.72 -37.68
C ALA A 21 34.37 -2.12 -37.27
N LEU A 22 33.83 -1.21 -38.08
CA LEU A 22 32.50 -0.62 -37.84
C LEU A 22 31.37 -1.66 -37.95
N SER A 23 31.42 -2.56 -38.95
CA SER A 23 30.42 -3.63 -39.10
C SER A 23 30.41 -4.61 -37.91
N ALA A 24 31.58 -4.92 -37.35
CA ALA A 24 31.68 -5.79 -36.17
C ALA A 24 31.12 -5.12 -34.90
N ILE A 25 31.31 -3.81 -34.75
CA ILE A 25 30.75 -3.04 -33.64
C ILE A 25 29.22 -2.95 -33.76
N GLU A 26 28.68 -2.63 -34.94
CA GLU A 26 27.22 -2.56 -35.15
C GLU A 26 26.52 -3.90 -34.87
N LYS A 27 27.10 -5.03 -35.30
CA LYS A 27 26.55 -6.36 -34.97
C LYS A 27 26.56 -6.65 -33.47
N THR A 28 27.58 -6.20 -32.76
CA THR A 28 27.69 -6.42 -31.30
C THR A 28 26.67 -5.56 -30.54
N VAL A 29 26.47 -4.30 -30.98
CA VAL A 29 25.49 -3.39 -30.39
C VAL A 29 24.06 -3.89 -30.64
N ASN A 30 23.72 -4.30 -31.86
CA ASN A 30 22.39 -4.82 -32.17
C ASN A 30 22.05 -6.11 -31.41
N ASN A 31 23.03 -7.02 -31.24
CA ASN A 31 22.84 -8.21 -30.42
C ASN A 31 22.64 -7.86 -28.93
N SER A 32 23.24 -6.77 -28.44
CA SER A 32 23.09 -6.34 -27.04
C SER A 32 21.71 -5.73 -26.76
N GLU A 33 21.10 -5.04 -27.73
CA GLU A 33 19.75 -4.49 -27.60
C GLU A 33 18.68 -5.58 -27.66
N GLN A 34 18.86 -6.59 -28.52
CA GLN A 34 17.99 -7.76 -28.57
C GLN A 34 18.08 -8.59 -27.27
N PHE A 35 19.27 -8.72 -26.68
CA PHE A 35 19.44 -9.40 -25.39
C PHE A 35 18.79 -8.64 -24.24
N LYS A 36 18.82 -7.29 -24.27
CA LYS A 36 18.13 -6.45 -23.27
C LYS A 36 16.61 -6.63 -23.34
N SER A 37 16.03 -6.64 -24.54
CA SER A 37 14.58 -6.79 -24.70
C SER A 37 14.08 -8.18 -24.29
N GLU A 38 14.85 -9.25 -24.55
CA GLU A 38 14.51 -10.61 -24.11
C GLU A 38 14.61 -10.79 -22.58
N VAL A 39 15.57 -10.15 -21.93
CA VAL A 39 15.70 -10.19 -20.46
C VAL A 39 14.60 -9.39 -19.78
N GLU A 40 14.24 -8.22 -20.32
CA GLU A 40 13.14 -7.40 -19.79
C GLU A 40 11.77 -8.10 -19.94
N PHE A 41 11.53 -8.77 -21.08
CA PHE A 41 10.29 -9.52 -21.28
C PHE A 41 10.15 -10.71 -20.31
N ASN A 42 11.24 -11.44 -20.06
CA ASN A 42 11.24 -12.56 -19.12
C ASN A 42 11.04 -12.11 -17.66
N LEU A 43 11.60 -10.98 -17.25
CA LEU A 43 11.38 -10.44 -15.90
C LEU A 43 9.91 -10.05 -15.70
N VAL A 44 9.29 -9.35 -16.66
CA VAL A 44 7.87 -8.96 -16.56
C VAL A 44 6.95 -10.19 -16.45
N SER A 45 7.22 -11.24 -17.22
CA SER A 45 6.44 -12.50 -17.15
C SER A 45 6.58 -13.22 -15.80
N VAL A 46 7.79 -13.29 -15.25
CA VAL A 46 8.04 -13.97 -13.97
C VAL A 46 7.44 -13.19 -12.79
N TYR A 47 7.49 -11.86 -12.80
CA TYR A 47 6.85 -11.04 -11.76
C TYR A 47 5.33 -11.04 -11.85
N GLY A 48 4.75 -11.11 -13.06
CA GLY A 48 3.30 -11.22 -13.24
C GLY A 48 2.72 -12.50 -12.63
N LEU A 49 3.37 -13.65 -12.88
CA LEU A 49 2.93 -14.95 -12.32
C LEU A 49 3.05 -15.00 -10.79
N ARG A 50 4.08 -14.36 -10.21
CA ARG A 50 4.22 -14.26 -8.75
C ARG A 50 3.09 -13.47 -8.09
N LEU A 51 2.67 -12.36 -8.70
CA LEU A 51 1.59 -11.53 -8.15
C LEU A 51 0.24 -12.26 -8.19
N GLU A 52 -0.06 -12.97 -9.27
CA GLU A 52 -1.29 -13.79 -9.35
C GLU A 52 -1.27 -14.92 -8.32
N MET A 53 -0.14 -15.61 -8.14
CA MET A 53 -0.02 -16.65 -7.11
C MET A 53 -0.23 -16.10 -5.69
N ILE A 54 0.27 -14.90 -5.40
CA ILE A 54 0.04 -14.24 -4.10
C ILE A 54 -1.45 -13.90 -3.91
N LYS A 55 -2.15 -13.39 -4.94
CA LYS A 55 -3.60 -13.15 -4.87
C LYS A 55 -4.39 -14.42 -4.58
N TRP A 56 -4.03 -15.52 -5.25
CA TRP A 56 -4.66 -16.82 -5.03
C TRP A 56 -4.42 -17.36 -3.62
N LEU A 57 -3.20 -17.22 -3.10
CA LEU A 57 -2.87 -17.61 -1.73
C LEU A 57 -3.64 -16.77 -0.70
N PHE A 58 -3.77 -15.45 -0.91
CA PHE A 58 -4.60 -14.60 -0.06
C PHE A 58 -6.08 -14.99 -0.10
N CYS A 59 -6.64 -15.25 -1.29
CA CYS A 59 -8.01 -15.70 -1.44
C CYS A 59 -8.27 -17.05 -0.78
N LEU A 60 -7.34 -18.00 -0.94
CA LEU A 60 -7.44 -19.33 -0.33
C LEU A 60 -7.33 -19.25 1.19
N HIS A 61 -6.38 -18.48 1.71
CA HIS A 61 -6.19 -18.27 3.14
C HIS A 61 -7.43 -17.60 3.76
N TYR A 62 -8.01 -16.61 3.07
CA TYR A 62 -9.23 -15.94 3.52
C TYR A 62 -10.45 -16.88 3.54
N LYS A 63 -10.63 -17.72 2.51
CA LYS A 63 -11.69 -18.73 2.50
C LYS A 63 -11.53 -19.78 3.59
N ILE A 64 -10.31 -20.29 3.79
CA ILE A 64 -10.01 -21.24 4.87
C ILE A 64 -10.25 -20.57 6.22
N TYR A 65 -9.86 -19.30 6.39
CA TYR A 65 -10.08 -18.55 7.61
C TYR A 65 -11.58 -18.41 7.95
N ILE A 66 -12.41 -18.02 6.97
CA ILE A 66 -13.87 -17.97 7.16
C ILE A 66 -14.43 -19.34 7.56
N LEU A 67 -13.97 -20.40 6.90
CA LEU A 67 -14.47 -21.76 7.10
C LEU A 67 -14.03 -22.37 8.45
N VAL A 68 -12.80 -22.09 8.89
CA VAL A 68 -12.22 -22.59 10.15
C VAL A 68 -12.71 -21.79 11.36
N CYS A 69 -12.88 -20.47 11.23
CA CYS A 69 -13.29 -19.63 12.35
C CYS A 69 -14.79 -19.73 12.68
N GLY A 70 -15.59 -20.47 11.90
CA GLY A 70 -17.00 -20.71 12.20
C GLY A 70 -17.77 -19.41 12.45
N VAL A 71 -17.42 -18.34 11.71
CA VAL A 71 -18.11 -17.05 11.81
C VAL A 71 -19.45 -17.23 11.10
N GLU A 72 -20.38 -17.87 11.80
CA GLU A 72 -21.79 -17.80 11.45
C GLU A 72 -22.18 -16.33 11.38
N ASP A 73 -22.98 -16.01 10.37
CA ASP A 73 -23.40 -14.69 9.91
C ASP A 73 -24.21 -13.97 11.02
N GLN A 74 -23.55 -13.59 12.12
CA GLN A 74 -24.13 -12.81 13.20
C GLN A 74 -24.35 -11.41 12.65
N GLY A 75 -25.58 -11.24 12.15
CA GLY A 75 -26.18 -10.09 11.49
C GLY A 75 -25.29 -8.89 11.31
N HIS A 76 -24.58 -8.84 10.18
CA HIS A 76 -24.05 -7.63 9.52
C HIS A 76 -23.66 -6.49 10.48
N ASP A 77 -22.99 -6.82 11.59
CA ASP A 77 -22.37 -5.81 12.42
C ASP A 77 -21.39 -5.09 11.50
N ASP A 78 -21.40 -3.75 11.54
CA ASP A 78 -20.55 -2.89 10.73
C ASP A 78 -19.07 -3.11 11.13
N TYR A 79 -18.48 -4.27 10.81
CA TYR A 79 -17.09 -4.63 11.03
C TYR A 79 -16.13 -3.63 10.36
N SER A 80 -16.66 -2.81 9.46
CA SER A 80 -16.01 -1.70 8.79
C SER A 80 -15.77 -0.50 9.70
N VAL A 81 -16.56 -0.29 10.77
CA VAL A 81 -16.48 0.89 11.63
C VAL A 81 -15.71 0.57 12.90
N ALA A 82 -14.70 1.39 13.21
CA ALA A 82 -13.92 1.19 14.43
C ALA A 82 -14.76 1.44 15.70
N PRO A 83 -14.50 0.71 16.79
CA PRO A 83 -15.20 0.93 18.05
C PRO A 83 -14.91 2.33 18.59
N ALA A 84 -15.88 2.91 19.32
CA ALA A 84 -15.80 4.28 19.82
C ALA A 84 -14.54 4.55 20.64
N ILE A 85 -14.05 3.56 21.41
CA ILE A 85 -12.83 3.68 22.21
C ILE A 85 -11.57 3.87 21.33
N GLU A 86 -11.49 3.19 20.19
CA GLU A 86 -10.37 3.32 19.25
C GLU A 86 -10.39 4.70 18.59
N ILE A 87 -11.58 5.16 18.17
CA ILE A 87 -11.78 6.50 17.60
C ILE A 87 -11.36 7.58 18.62
N GLN A 88 -11.74 7.44 19.89
CA GLN A 88 -11.34 8.36 20.96
C GLN A 88 -9.83 8.37 21.21
N ASN A 89 -9.20 7.20 21.24
CA ASN A 89 -7.75 7.08 21.42
C ASN A 89 -6.98 7.74 20.28
N GLU A 90 -7.44 7.57 19.03
CA GLU A 90 -6.84 8.26 17.89
C GLU A 90 -7.06 9.77 17.93
N ALA A 91 -8.27 10.22 18.29
CA ALA A 91 -8.56 11.64 18.45
C ALA A 91 -7.70 12.28 19.54
N LEU A 92 -7.51 11.59 20.67
CA LEU A 92 -6.63 12.03 21.73
C LEU A 92 -5.18 12.10 21.25
N HIS A 93 -4.68 11.06 20.57
CA HIS A 93 -3.33 11.06 20.00
C HIS A 93 -3.12 12.25 19.05
N MET A 94 -4.08 12.49 18.16
CA MET A 94 -4.03 13.62 17.21
C MET A 94 -4.09 14.97 17.92
N ALA A 95 -4.89 15.10 18.97
CA ALA A 95 -4.96 16.29 19.80
C ALA A 95 -3.60 16.55 20.50
N THR A 96 -2.98 15.51 21.07
CA THR A 96 -1.64 15.60 21.68
C THR A 96 -0.57 16.01 20.66
N VAL A 97 -0.50 15.33 19.51
CA VAL A 97 0.50 15.63 18.46
C VAL A 97 0.37 17.06 17.93
N ARG A 98 -0.85 17.60 17.92
CA ARG A 98 -1.14 18.95 17.40
C ARG A 98 -1.22 20.01 18.50
N GLU A 99 -0.98 19.64 19.76
CA GLU A 99 -1.08 20.52 20.93
C GLU A 99 -2.45 21.23 21.01
N LYS A 100 -3.53 20.48 20.72
CA LYS A 100 -4.90 20.96 20.76
C LYS A 100 -5.70 20.28 21.87
N THR A 101 -6.70 20.99 22.38
CA THR A 101 -7.68 20.39 23.29
C THR A 101 -8.61 19.47 22.51
N LEU A 102 -8.80 18.25 23.01
CA LEU A 102 -9.77 17.32 22.45
C LEU A 102 -11.18 17.87 22.64
N THR A 103 -11.89 18.11 21.54
CA THR A 103 -13.29 18.53 21.53
C THR A 103 -14.16 17.45 20.88
N ALA A 104 -15.47 17.49 21.13
CA ALA A 104 -16.43 16.60 20.45
C ALA A 104 -16.45 16.80 18.93
N ASP A 105 -16.18 18.01 18.45
CA ASP A 105 -15.99 18.29 17.02
C ASP A 105 -14.56 17.98 16.59
N TYR A 106 -14.36 16.92 15.81
CA TYR A 106 -13.04 16.53 15.31
C TYR A 106 -12.48 17.48 14.25
N ARG A 107 -13.31 18.37 13.66
CA ARG A 107 -12.83 19.38 12.71
C ARG A 107 -11.90 20.39 13.38
N SER A 108 -12.10 20.68 14.67
CA SER A 108 -11.23 21.59 15.42
C SER A 108 -9.78 21.09 15.48
N LEU A 109 -9.58 19.77 15.38
CA LEU A 109 -8.27 19.14 15.39
C LEU A 109 -7.54 19.30 14.06
N LEU A 110 -8.23 19.64 12.97
CA LEU A 110 -7.63 19.87 11.65
C LEU A 110 -6.72 21.11 11.63
N THR A 111 -5.63 21.05 10.87
CA THR A 111 -4.81 22.24 10.59
C THR A 111 -5.56 23.20 9.68
N SER A 112 -5.18 24.48 9.65
CA SER A 112 -5.84 25.48 8.78
C SER A 112 -5.81 25.08 7.30
N ARG A 113 -4.73 24.44 6.85
CA ARG A 113 -4.59 23.92 5.49
C ARG A 113 -5.59 22.79 5.21
N GLU A 114 -5.68 21.82 6.11
CA GLU A 114 -6.60 20.69 5.97
C GLU A 114 -8.06 21.16 6.01
N GLN A 115 -8.38 22.12 6.90
CA GLN A 115 -9.72 22.70 6.98
C GLN A 115 -10.11 23.42 5.69
N LYS A 116 -9.17 24.17 5.09
CA LYS A 116 -9.38 24.79 3.77
C LYS A 116 -9.64 23.73 2.70
N CYS A 117 -8.82 22.68 2.65
CA CYS A 117 -8.99 21.55 1.72
C CYS A 117 -10.37 20.90 1.86
N LEU A 118 -10.81 20.66 3.10
CA LEU A 118 -12.12 20.10 3.41
C LEU A 118 -13.28 21.00 2.93
N ASN A 119 -13.16 22.32 3.11
CA ASN A 119 -14.19 23.28 2.69
C ASN A 119 -14.26 23.40 1.15
N ASP A 120 -13.11 23.52 0.48
CA ASP A 120 -13.03 23.57 -0.98
C ASP A 120 -13.61 22.28 -1.59
N ALA A 121 -13.31 21.14 -0.95
CA ALA A 121 -13.86 19.85 -1.30
C ALA A 121 -15.39 19.79 -1.16
N LYS A 122 -15.91 20.20 -0.01
CA LYS A 122 -17.36 20.22 0.23
C LYS A 122 -18.09 21.04 -0.84
N ALA A 123 -17.60 22.24 -1.14
CA ALA A 123 -18.20 23.12 -2.15
C ALA A 123 -18.19 22.48 -3.55
N GLU A 124 -17.08 21.85 -3.95
CA GLU A 124 -16.98 21.18 -5.24
C GLU A 124 -17.89 19.95 -5.34
N TYR A 125 -17.99 19.15 -4.28
CA TYR A 125 -18.87 17.99 -4.24
C TYR A 125 -20.35 18.39 -4.38
N GLU A 126 -20.80 19.39 -3.61
CA GLU A 126 -22.16 19.94 -3.69
C GLU A 126 -22.46 20.51 -5.09
N ARG A 127 -21.48 21.18 -5.70
CA ARG A 127 -21.59 21.71 -7.06
C ARG A 127 -21.81 20.60 -8.09
N LEU A 128 -21.08 19.49 -7.98
CA LEU A 128 -21.09 18.37 -8.94
C LEU A 128 -22.31 17.45 -8.76
N TYR A 129 -22.57 17.00 -7.53
CA TYR A 129 -23.55 15.95 -7.26
C TYR A 129 -24.91 16.49 -6.78
N LYS A 130 -25.02 17.80 -6.56
CA LYS A 130 -26.25 18.47 -6.06
C LYS A 130 -26.78 17.85 -4.75
N ALA A 131 -25.89 17.26 -3.96
CA ALA A 131 -26.18 16.62 -2.69
C ALA A 131 -25.10 17.01 -1.66
N PRO A 132 -25.45 17.13 -0.38
CA PRO A 132 -24.47 17.36 0.67
C PRO A 132 -23.56 16.13 0.82
N PRO A 133 -22.24 16.31 0.97
CA PRO A 133 -21.28 15.21 1.05
C PRO A 133 -21.52 14.32 2.27
N GLU A 134 -22.10 14.85 3.34
CA GLU A 134 -22.44 14.11 4.56
C GLU A 134 -23.48 13.00 4.35
N LYS A 135 -24.27 13.07 3.27
CA LYS A 135 -25.23 12.02 2.92
C LYS A 135 -24.60 10.84 2.18
N ASP A 136 -23.40 11.01 1.62
CA ASP A 136 -22.70 9.91 0.94
C ASP A 136 -21.83 9.15 1.96
N ARG A 137 -22.24 7.90 2.24
CA ARG A 137 -21.57 7.02 3.21
C ARG A 137 -20.20 6.55 2.71
N ASP A 138 -19.97 6.50 1.41
CA ASP A 138 -18.72 6.00 0.82
C ASP A 138 -17.74 7.12 0.49
N LEU A 139 -18.12 8.37 0.79
CA LEU A 139 -17.30 9.53 0.49
C LEU A 139 -16.20 9.74 1.53
N VAL A 140 -14.98 9.47 1.09
CA VAL A 140 -13.74 9.73 1.81
C VAL A 140 -12.83 10.63 0.99
N LEU A 141 -12.17 11.58 1.66
CA LEU A 141 -11.24 12.56 1.09
C LEU A 141 -9.88 12.48 1.77
N TYR A 142 -8.80 12.43 0.99
CA TYR A 142 -7.44 12.54 1.52
C TYR A 142 -7.02 14.01 1.70
N LEU A 143 -6.85 14.45 2.95
CA LEU A 143 -6.51 15.83 3.32
C LEU A 143 -5.03 16.20 3.14
N GLY A 144 -4.16 15.22 2.86
CA GLY A 144 -2.73 15.46 2.63
C GLY A 144 -2.42 16.09 1.27
N ASP A 145 -3.37 16.08 0.33
CA ASP A 145 -3.19 16.66 -1.00
C ASP A 145 -3.51 18.16 -1.05
N ASN A 146 -3.05 18.81 -2.12
CA ASN A 146 -3.57 20.12 -2.50
C ASN A 146 -4.79 19.89 -3.40
N PHE A 147 -5.96 20.28 -2.88
CA PHE A 147 -7.25 20.10 -3.54
C PHE A 147 -7.29 20.71 -4.96
N GLY A 148 -6.59 21.82 -5.19
CA GLY A 148 -6.52 22.46 -6.51
C GLY A 148 -5.83 21.61 -7.58
N ASN A 149 -4.91 20.72 -7.17
CA ASN A 149 -4.08 19.94 -8.11
C ASN A 149 -4.55 18.48 -8.23
N ARG A 150 -5.01 17.87 -7.13
CA ARG A 150 -5.40 16.45 -7.09
C ARG A 150 -6.71 16.30 -6.34
N LYS A 151 -7.75 15.93 -7.09
CA LYS A 151 -9.09 15.65 -6.57
C LYS A 151 -9.25 14.14 -6.43
N THR A 152 -8.80 13.59 -5.30
CA THR A 152 -8.97 12.15 -5.02
C THR A 152 -10.20 11.98 -4.14
N TRP A 153 -11.33 11.65 -4.77
CA TRP A 153 -12.57 11.24 -4.12
C TRP A 153 -12.65 9.72 -4.18
N ARG A 154 -13.04 9.08 -3.07
CA ARG A 154 -12.95 7.62 -2.85
C ARG A 154 -11.50 7.16 -2.64
N ILE A 155 -11.33 5.97 -2.06
CA ILE A 155 -10.04 5.41 -1.66
C ILE A 155 -9.57 4.41 -2.73
N PRO A 156 -8.91 4.84 -3.82
CA PRO A 156 -8.31 3.88 -4.74
C PRO A 156 -7.12 3.16 -4.10
N THR A 157 -6.32 3.89 -3.31
CA THR A 157 -5.11 3.39 -2.63
C THR A 157 -4.77 4.29 -1.44
N PHE A 158 -4.30 3.70 -0.33
CA PHE A 158 -3.68 4.47 0.74
C PHE A 158 -2.29 4.96 0.32
N ARG A 159 -1.96 6.17 0.74
CA ARG A 159 -0.63 6.76 0.53
C ARG A 159 0.21 6.55 1.77
N THR A 160 1.51 6.42 1.57
CA THR A 160 2.51 6.31 2.65
C THR A 160 2.73 7.63 3.40
N GLY A 161 2.20 8.75 2.88
CA GLY A 161 2.26 10.05 3.55
C GLY A 161 1.34 10.12 4.77
N GLY A 162 1.74 10.90 5.79
CA GLY A 162 0.98 11.09 7.03
C GLY A 162 -0.30 11.92 6.91
N GLY A 163 -0.93 11.98 5.73
CA GLY A 163 -2.18 12.70 5.54
C GLY A 163 -3.38 11.96 6.12
N LEU A 164 -4.39 12.71 6.53
CA LEU A 164 -5.64 12.17 7.06
C LEU A 164 -6.63 11.82 5.94
N PHE A 165 -7.42 10.77 6.15
CA PHE A 165 -8.51 10.38 5.27
C PHE A 165 -9.83 10.77 5.93
N TRP A 166 -10.40 11.90 5.56
CA TRP A 166 -11.64 12.43 6.12
C TRP A 166 -12.86 11.71 5.58
N TRP A 167 -13.70 11.20 6.47
CA TRP A 167 -14.95 10.52 6.18
C TRP A 167 -16.13 11.45 6.45
N PHE A 168 -16.83 11.87 5.40
CA PHE A 168 -17.87 12.89 5.51
C PHE A 168 -19.09 12.43 6.30
N ALA A 169 -19.55 11.19 6.11
CA ALA A 169 -20.70 10.69 6.86
C ALA A 169 -20.44 10.65 8.38
N GLN A 170 -19.20 10.33 8.79
CA GLN A 170 -18.82 10.20 10.20
C GLN A 170 -18.24 11.47 10.82
N GLN A 171 -17.97 12.52 10.02
CA GLN A 171 -17.41 13.79 10.49
C GLN A 171 -16.08 13.65 11.25
N ARG A 172 -15.23 12.72 10.81
CA ARG A 172 -13.92 12.44 11.38
C ARG A 172 -13.00 11.85 10.33
N TRP A 173 -11.73 11.65 10.66
CA TRP A 173 -10.86 10.83 9.83
C TRP A 173 -11.07 9.33 10.08
N MET A 174 -10.67 8.52 9.10
CA MET A 174 -10.64 7.07 9.22
C MET A 174 -9.56 6.61 10.19
N SER A 175 -9.94 5.68 11.05
CA SER A 175 -9.03 4.93 11.92
C SER A 175 -8.12 3.99 11.15
N HIS A 176 -7.06 3.51 11.80
CA HIS A 176 -6.19 2.50 11.21
C HIS A 176 -6.96 1.22 10.86
N ARG A 177 -7.88 0.79 11.74
CA ARG A 177 -8.77 -0.34 11.49
C ARG A 177 -9.62 -0.15 10.25
N GLU A 178 -10.28 0.99 10.10
CA GLU A 178 -11.09 1.31 8.92
C GLU A 178 -10.26 1.35 7.63
N LYS A 179 -9.03 1.87 7.70
CA LYS A 179 -8.11 1.85 6.55
C LYS A 179 -7.79 0.43 6.13
N LEU A 180 -7.46 -0.45 7.09
CA LEU A 180 -7.20 -1.86 6.82
C LEU A 180 -8.45 -2.58 6.29
N ALA A 181 -9.63 -2.28 6.85
CA ALA A 181 -10.91 -2.84 6.38
C ALA A 181 -11.17 -2.48 4.91
N SER A 182 -10.95 -1.21 4.54
CA SER A 182 -11.15 -0.75 3.16
C SER A 182 -10.13 -1.31 2.16
N LEU A 183 -9.00 -1.85 2.64
CA LEU A 183 -8.05 -2.63 1.83
C LEU A 183 -8.43 -4.12 1.74
N GLY A 184 -9.52 -4.54 2.38
CA GLY A 184 -9.96 -5.94 2.42
C GLY A 184 -9.19 -6.80 3.42
N PHE A 185 -8.42 -6.21 4.34
CA PHE A 185 -7.81 -6.99 5.42
C PHE A 185 -8.88 -7.39 6.44
N PRO A 186 -8.82 -8.62 6.98
CA PRO A 186 -9.71 -9.04 8.05
C PRO A 186 -9.41 -8.25 9.33
N VAL A 187 -10.30 -7.32 9.69
CA VAL A 187 -10.20 -6.53 10.93
C VAL A 187 -11.15 -7.09 11.98
N THR A 188 -10.99 -8.39 12.23
CA THR A 188 -11.68 -9.10 13.31
C THR A 188 -10.98 -8.86 14.64
N ALA A 189 -11.71 -9.03 15.75
CA ALA A 189 -11.17 -9.03 17.11
C ALA A 189 -10.01 -10.02 17.33
N VAL A 190 -9.80 -10.98 16.42
CA VAL A 190 -8.61 -11.85 16.42
C VAL A 190 -7.31 -11.04 16.35
N TRP A 191 -7.28 -9.89 15.70
CA TRP A 191 -6.11 -9.02 15.75
C TRP A 191 -5.90 -8.38 17.12
N GLU A 192 -6.97 -7.99 17.81
CA GLU A 192 -6.91 -7.53 19.20
C GLU A 192 -6.45 -8.66 20.13
N PHE A 193 -6.92 -9.88 19.92
CA PHE A 193 -6.46 -11.06 20.63
C PHE A 193 -4.96 -11.32 20.37
N LEU A 194 -4.52 -11.40 19.12
CA LEU A 194 -3.11 -11.63 18.76
C LEU A 194 -2.20 -10.50 19.26
N SER A 195 -2.62 -9.24 19.13
CA SER A 195 -1.85 -8.11 19.63
C SER A 195 -1.89 -7.97 21.15
N SER A 196 -2.93 -8.50 21.83
CA SER A 196 -2.96 -8.66 23.28
C SER A 196 -1.95 -9.73 23.71
N GLN A 197 -1.96 -10.91 23.08
CA GLN A 197 -1.01 -12.01 23.34
C GLN A 197 0.45 -11.60 23.11
N LEU A 198 0.72 -10.82 22.06
CA LEU A 198 2.06 -10.29 21.78
C LEU A 198 2.49 -9.23 22.80
N ARG A 199 1.56 -8.41 23.32
CA ARG A 199 1.87 -7.35 24.31
C ARG A 199 2.08 -7.90 25.72
N THR A 200 1.37 -8.95 26.10
CA THR A 200 1.50 -9.57 27.43
C THR A 200 2.71 -10.48 27.55
N GLY A 201 3.44 -10.74 26.45
CA GLY A 201 4.51 -11.73 26.44
C GLY A 201 4.01 -13.14 26.74
N ALA A 202 2.69 -13.36 26.73
CA ALA A 202 2.04 -14.62 27.09
C ALA A 202 2.01 -15.61 25.92
N VAL A 203 3.07 -15.62 25.09
CA VAL A 203 3.38 -16.80 24.30
C VAL A 203 3.96 -17.82 25.29
N GLN A 204 3.09 -18.41 26.10
CA GLN A 204 3.40 -19.67 26.74
C GLN A 204 3.85 -20.58 25.62
N GLN A 205 5.10 -21.06 25.72
CA GLN A 205 5.62 -22.09 24.84
C GLN A 205 4.57 -23.21 24.81
N LEU A 206 3.84 -23.32 23.69
CA LEU A 206 3.18 -24.56 23.33
C LEU A 206 4.32 -25.54 23.10
N SER A 207 4.80 -26.14 24.20
CA SER A 207 5.63 -27.31 24.18
C SER A 207 4.80 -28.37 23.46
N VAL A 208 5.12 -28.55 22.18
CA VAL A 208 4.67 -29.69 21.39
C VAL A 208 5.31 -30.92 22.04
N GLU A 209 4.61 -31.49 23.02
CA GLU A 209 4.91 -32.84 23.51
C GLU A 209 4.68 -33.78 22.32
N THR A 210 5.78 -34.10 21.65
CA THR A 210 5.81 -35.10 20.60
C THR A 210 5.91 -36.45 21.31
N GLN A 211 4.81 -37.19 21.36
CA GLN A 211 4.80 -38.60 21.77
C GLN A 211 5.15 -39.50 20.59
#